data_AF-D8T5N0-F1
#
_entry.id   AF-D8T5N0-F1
#
_cell.length_a   1.000
_cell.length_b   1.000
_cell.length_c   1.000
_cell.angle_alpha   90.00
_cell.angle_beta   90.00
_cell.angle_gamma   90.00
#
_symmetry.space_group_name_H-M   'P 1'
#
loop_
_entity.id
_entity.type
_entity.pdbx_description
1 polymer ?
#
loop_
_entity_poly.entity_id
_entity_poly.type
_entity_poly.pdbx_seq_one_letter_code
_entity_poly.pdbx_strand_id
1 'polypeptide(L)'
;MTNLVNLAFAHQNHLHKDLFLIQKKNGELEAEWKPLRHSSVKATRMDPTKVIELNHFIIRHTYVWLGNRVWRQVRGIPMGFSCSPLWCNLYLFYFEYNFITRLARLGRYDLLRLFEHTFRYMDNLVSMNNPMILRFLDPDQVESEGNPFWIYPLQFLAMQNEMDNPFVGTDGSLVNLSAHFLSLQIQIIRVDDSNRPAANSSKVILGQVFALFYLINTAGGIVLEIDNLVECFMEKGFHRYALRRLILSGLDRIILTSPLTPVQAVLEILFDIWREPANRPPQLDDSANSS
;
A
#
# COMPACT_ATOMS: atom_id res chain seq x y z
N MET A 1 -5.92 -10.94 -17.88
CA MET A 1 -7.34 -10.70 -17.56
C MET A 1 -8.21 -11.93 -17.84
N THR A 2 -8.25 -12.46 -19.07
CA THR A 2 -9.08 -13.62 -19.47
C THR A 2 -9.01 -14.82 -18.53
N ASN A 3 -7.80 -15.32 -18.22
CA ASN A 3 -7.64 -16.48 -17.34
C ASN A 3 -8.17 -16.22 -15.92
N LEU A 4 -7.93 -15.03 -15.36
CA LEU A 4 -8.41 -14.67 -14.03
C LEU A 4 -9.94 -14.57 -13.97
N VAL A 5 -10.56 -13.99 -14.99
CA VAL A 5 -12.03 -13.92 -15.09
C VAL A 5 -12.60 -15.32 -15.21
N ASN A 6 -12.05 -16.17 -16.08
CA ASN A 6 -12.51 -17.55 -16.23
C ASN A 6 -12.38 -18.36 -14.94
N LEU A 7 -11.26 -18.22 -14.20
CA LEU A 7 -11.08 -18.85 -12.89
C LEU A 7 -12.09 -18.34 -11.86
N ALA A 8 -12.35 -17.03 -11.81
CA ALA A 8 -13.35 -16.46 -10.92
C ALA A 8 -14.75 -17.01 -11.21
N PHE A 9 -15.14 -17.09 -12.48
CA PHE A 9 -16.41 -17.70 -12.88
C PHE A 9 -16.46 -19.19 -12.57
N ALA A 10 -15.38 -19.95 -12.82
CA ALA A 10 -15.31 -21.36 -12.47
C ALA A 10 -15.52 -21.57 -10.96
N HIS A 11 -14.84 -20.77 -10.13
CA HIS A 11 -15.01 -20.82 -8.68
C HIS A 11 -16.45 -20.50 -8.24
N GLN A 12 -17.08 -19.46 -8.80
CA GLN A 12 -18.47 -19.12 -8.46
C GLN A 12 -19.47 -20.17 -8.96
N ASN A 13 -19.21 -20.78 -10.11
CA ASN A 13 -20.02 -21.87 -10.65
C ASN A 13 -19.94 -23.12 -9.75
N HIS A 14 -18.78 -23.42 -9.17
CA HIS A 14 -18.64 -24.47 -8.16
C HIS A 14 -19.48 -24.19 -6.90
N LEU A 15 -19.71 -22.92 -6.57
CA LEU A 15 -20.62 -22.49 -5.51
C LEU A 15 -22.08 -22.37 -5.97
N HIS A 16 -22.40 -22.88 -7.16
CA HIS A 16 -23.73 -22.80 -7.79
C HIS A 16 -24.26 -21.37 -7.95
N LYS A 17 -23.37 -20.40 -8.17
CA LYS A 17 -23.71 -18.99 -8.41
C LYS A 17 -23.35 -18.58 -9.84
N ASP A 18 -24.19 -17.71 -10.40
CA ASP A 18 -23.98 -17.02 -11.68
C ASP A 18 -23.95 -15.51 -11.47
N LEU A 19 -23.28 -14.78 -12.35
CA LEU A 19 -23.26 -13.32 -12.33
C LEU A 19 -24.48 -12.77 -13.07
N PHE A 20 -25.19 -11.84 -12.45
CA PHE A 20 -26.33 -11.15 -13.05
C PHE A 20 -26.14 -9.64 -12.97
N LEU A 21 -26.47 -8.95 -14.06
CA LEU A 21 -26.70 -7.52 -14.08
C LEU A 21 -28.19 -7.25 -13.88
N ILE A 22 -28.53 -6.61 -12.78
CA ILE A 22 -29.89 -6.38 -12.32
C ILE A 22 -30.19 -4.90 -12.41
N GLN A 23 -31.31 -4.55 -13.03
CA GLN A 23 -31.82 -3.20 -13.01
C GLN A 23 -32.75 -3.00 -11.81
N LYS A 24 -32.34 -2.14 -10.88
CA LYS A 24 -33.12 -1.74 -9.70
C LYS A 24 -34.33 -0.91 -10.12
N LYS A 25 -35.32 -0.78 -9.23
CA LYS A 25 -36.55 -0.01 -9.48
C LYS A 25 -36.29 1.49 -9.74
N ASN A 26 -35.21 2.03 -9.18
CA ASN A 26 -34.73 3.40 -9.41
C ASN A 26 -33.98 3.58 -10.74
N GLY A 27 -33.83 2.51 -11.54
CA GLY A 27 -33.12 2.54 -12.82
C GLY A 27 -31.63 2.24 -12.73
N GLU A 28 -31.05 2.18 -11.53
CA GLU A 28 -29.64 1.84 -11.33
C GLU A 28 -29.34 0.39 -11.72
N LEU A 29 -28.14 0.15 -12.22
CA LEU A 29 -27.65 -1.17 -12.56
C LEU A 29 -26.72 -1.67 -11.45
N GLU A 30 -26.93 -2.91 -11.01
CA GLU A 30 -26.09 -3.57 -10.02
C GLU A 30 -25.69 -4.96 -10.53
N ALA A 31 -24.43 -5.33 -10.34
CA ALA A 31 -23.94 -6.66 -10.67
C ALA A 31 -23.85 -7.51 -9.40
N GLU A 32 -24.46 -8.68 -9.39
CA GLU A 32 -24.53 -9.56 -8.22
C GLU A 32 -24.38 -11.03 -8.60
N TRP A 33 -23.62 -11.79 -7.79
CA TRP A 33 -23.53 -13.24 -7.91
C TRP A 33 -24.72 -13.90 -7.20
N LYS A 34 -25.64 -14.52 -7.95
CA LYS A 34 -26.85 -15.15 -7.40
C LYS A 34 -26.90 -16.65 -7.65
N PRO A 35 -27.56 -17.42 -6.76
CA PRO A 35 -27.85 -18.82 -7.04
C PRO A 35 -28.64 -18.99 -8.34
N LEU A 36 -28.33 -20.05 -9.09
CA LEU A 36 -28.95 -20.41 -10.38
C LEU A 36 -30.50 -20.46 -10.38
N ARG A 37 -31.14 -20.59 -9.21
CA ARG A 37 -32.59 -20.76 -9.07
C ARG A 37 -33.38 -19.45 -9.04
N HIS A 38 -32.72 -18.29 -9.04
CA HIS A 38 -33.38 -17.00 -8.87
C HIS A 38 -33.63 -16.31 -10.23
N SER A 39 -34.64 -16.77 -10.99
CA SER A 39 -35.07 -16.09 -12.21
C SER A 39 -35.94 -14.88 -11.88
N SER A 40 -35.32 -13.74 -11.54
CA SER A 40 -36.06 -12.47 -11.53
C SER A 40 -36.15 -11.91 -12.96
N VAL A 41 -37.34 -11.53 -13.39
CA VAL A 41 -37.71 -11.11 -14.77
C VAL A 41 -36.93 -9.89 -15.31
N LYS A 42 -36.07 -9.24 -14.49
CA LYS A 42 -35.25 -8.05 -14.85
C LYS A 42 -33.74 -8.22 -14.64
N ALA A 43 -33.23 -9.45 -14.75
CA ALA A 43 -31.81 -9.75 -14.59
C ALA A 43 -31.20 -10.28 -15.89
N THR A 44 -30.15 -9.63 -16.39
CA THR A 44 -29.36 -10.12 -17.52
C THR A 44 -28.24 -10.98 -16.97
N ARG A 45 -28.20 -12.27 -17.31
CA ARG A 45 -27.07 -13.14 -16.96
C ARG A 45 -25.82 -12.68 -17.71
N MET A 46 -24.72 -12.55 -16.99
CA MET A 46 -23.42 -12.20 -17.54
C MET A 46 -22.56 -13.44 -17.65
N ASP A 47 -21.94 -13.64 -18.81
CA ASP A 47 -20.92 -14.67 -19.02
C ASP A 47 -19.50 -14.07 -18.95
N PRO A 48 -18.46 -14.90 -18.78
CA PRO A 48 -17.08 -14.43 -18.69
C PRO A 48 -16.64 -13.61 -19.91
N THR A 49 -17.03 -14.04 -21.11
CA THR A 49 -16.69 -13.38 -22.38
C THR A 49 -17.28 -11.98 -22.39
N LYS A 50 -18.54 -11.83 -21.99
CA LYS A 50 -19.20 -10.53 -21.95
C LYS A 50 -18.57 -9.57 -20.96
N VAL A 51 -18.18 -10.06 -19.78
CA VAL A 51 -17.46 -9.25 -18.79
C VAL A 51 -16.12 -8.78 -19.34
N ILE A 52 -15.38 -9.66 -20.01
CA ILE A 52 -14.09 -9.31 -20.64
C ILE A 52 -14.30 -8.25 -21.74
N GLU A 53 -15.26 -8.46 -22.64
CA GLU A 53 -15.60 -7.50 -23.69
C GLU A 53 -15.93 -6.12 -23.15
N LEU A 54 -16.75 -6.04 -22.10
CA LEU A 54 -17.13 -4.77 -21.48
C LEU A 54 -15.91 -4.04 -20.87
N ASN A 55 -15.03 -4.76 -20.17
CA ASN A 55 -13.81 -4.17 -19.63
C ASN A 55 -12.87 -3.68 -20.75
N HIS A 56 -12.68 -4.48 -21.80
CA HIS A 56 -11.91 -4.08 -22.98
C HIS A 56 -12.50 -2.85 -23.66
N PHE A 57 -13.83 -2.78 -23.77
CA PHE A 57 -14.52 -1.64 -24.37
C PHE A 57 -14.25 -0.37 -23.56
N ILE A 58 -14.45 -0.38 -22.24
CA ILE A 58 -14.27 0.81 -21.41
C ILE A 58 -12.82 1.29 -21.45
N ILE A 59 -11.85 0.38 -21.29
CA ILE A 59 -10.42 0.73 -21.30
C ILE A 59 -10.02 1.34 -22.65
N ARG A 60 -10.52 0.82 -23.79
CA ARG A 60 -10.16 1.32 -25.13
C ARG A 60 -10.89 2.59 -25.54
N HIS A 61 -12.07 2.85 -24.97
CA HIS A 61 -12.95 3.96 -25.34
C HIS A 61 -13.05 4.98 -24.21
N THR A 62 -11.94 5.24 -23.52
CA THR A 62 -11.88 6.32 -22.54
C THR A 62 -11.45 7.62 -23.21
N TYR A 63 -12.31 8.63 -23.05
CA TYR A 63 -12.10 9.97 -23.59
C TYR A 63 -12.11 11.00 -22.46
N VAL A 64 -11.23 11.98 -22.57
CA VAL A 64 -11.13 13.12 -21.65
C VAL A 64 -11.47 14.38 -22.43
N TRP A 65 -12.38 15.18 -21.89
CA TRP A 65 -12.72 16.49 -22.42
C TRP A 65 -11.99 17.56 -21.60
N LEU A 66 -11.19 18.39 -22.28
CA LEU A 66 -10.55 19.57 -21.71
C LEU A 66 -10.75 20.79 -22.64
N GLY A 67 -11.38 21.85 -22.14
CA GLY A 67 -11.68 23.05 -22.94
C GLY A 67 -12.66 22.76 -24.09
N ASN A 68 -12.25 22.99 -25.34
CA ASN A 68 -13.06 22.75 -26.55
C ASN A 68 -12.62 21.52 -27.34
N ARG A 69 -11.87 20.60 -26.73
CA ARG A 69 -11.29 19.42 -27.38
C ARG A 69 -11.55 18.15 -26.59
N VAL A 70 -11.59 17.02 -27.30
CA VAL A 70 -11.73 15.67 -26.75
C VAL A 70 -10.51 14.86 -27.13
N TRP A 71 -9.88 14.22 -26.15
CA TRP A 71 -8.72 13.34 -26.35
C TRP A 71 -9.07 11.93 -25.93
N ARG A 72 -8.58 10.93 -26.66
CA ARG A 72 -8.66 9.53 -26.24
C ARG A 72 -7.43 9.17 -25.45
N GLN A 73 -7.61 8.56 -24.28
CA GLN A 73 -6.50 7.97 -23.54
C GLN A 73 -6.05 6.68 -24.25
N VAL A 74 -4.78 6.64 -24.68
CA VAL A 74 -4.20 5.49 -25.40
C VAL A 74 -3.17 4.71 -24.58
N ARG A 75 -2.71 5.28 -23.45
CA ARG A 75 -1.70 4.67 -22.57
C ARG A 75 -2.20 4.70 -21.13
N GLY A 76 -1.98 3.59 -20.43
CA GLY A 76 -2.32 3.44 -19.02
C GLY A 76 -3.81 3.21 -18.75
N ILE A 77 -4.12 3.07 -17.47
CA ILE A 77 -5.48 2.91 -16.97
C ILE A 77 -6.05 4.31 -16.70
N PRO A 78 -7.28 4.62 -17.12
CA PRO A 78 -7.85 5.93 -16.87
C PRO A 78 -8.11 6.15 -15.39
N MET A 79 -7.72 7.29 -14.84
CA MET A 79 -8.01 7.62 -13.45
C MET A 79 -9.43 8.18 -13.32
N GLY A 80 -10.05 7.97 -12.16
CA GLY A 80 -11.38 8.52 -11.85
C GLY A 80 -12.56 7.58 -12.15
N PHE A 81 -12.34 6.41 -12.75
CA PHE A 81 -13.38 5.36 -12.77
C PHE A 81 -13.36 4.57 -11.45
N SER A 82 -14.54 4.16 -10.99
CA SER A 82 -14.69 3.32 -9.80
C SER A 82 -13.94 1.98 -9.90
N CYS A 83 -13.72 1.48 -11.12
CA CYS A 83 -13.01 0.24 -11.41
C CYS A 83 -11.50 0.41 -11.64
N SER A 84 -10.98 1.63 -11.79
CA SER A 84 -9.56 1.87 -12.08
C SER A 84 -8.60 1.28 -11.05
N PRO A 85 -8.85 1.42 -9.73
CA PRO A 85 -8.00 0.80 -8.71
C PRO A 85 -7.93 -0.72 -8.84
N LEU A 86 -9.06 -1.35 -9.19
CA LEU A 86 -9.14 -2.80 -9.36
C LEU A 86 -8.39 -3.26 -10.61
N TRP A 87 -8.52 -2.55 -11.73
CA TRP A 87 -7.75 -2.83 -12.94
C TRP A 87 -6.25 -2.71 -12.70
N CYS A 88 -5.84 -1.69 -11.97
CA CYS A 88 -4.45 -1.47 -11.58
C CYS A 88 -3.93 -2.65 -10.75
N ASN A 89 -4.67 -3.04 -9.71
CA ASN A 89 -4.31 -4.19 -8.88
C ASN A 89 -4.23 -5.49 -9.68
N LEU A 90 -5.17 -5.74 -10.60
CA LEU A 90 -5.17 -6.94 -11.46
C LEU A 90 -3.98 -6.95 -12.42
N TYR A 91 -3.63 -5.81 -13.00
CA TYR A 91 -2.50 -5.67 -13.91
C TYR A 91 -1.19 -5.98 -13.18
N LEU A 92 -0.95 -5.38 -12.02
CA LEU A 92 0.27 -5.58 -11.23
C LEU A 92 0.35 -7.00 -10.66
N PHE A 93 -0.77 -7.51 -10.12
CA PHE A 93 -0.85 -8.89 -9.61
C PHE A 93 -0.45 -9.93 -10.65
N TYR A 94 -0.83 -9.74 -11.92
CA TYR A 94 -0.42 -10.66 -12.98
C TYR A 94 1.11 -10.77 -13.09
N PHE A 95 1.81 -9.64 -13.03
CA PHE A 95 3.27 -9.62 -13.07
C PHE A 95 3.89 -10.17 -11.79
N GLU A 96 3.37 -9.81 -10.62
CA GLU A 96 3.81 -10.33 -9.31
C GLU A 96 3.67 -11.85 -9.22
N TYR A 97 2.52 -12.39 -9.65
CA TYR A 97 2.26 -13.83 -9.66
C TYR A 97 3.22 -14.57 -10.60
N ASN A 98 3.42 -14.05 -11.81
CA ASN A 98 4.36 -14.63 -12.76
C ASN A 98 5.81 -14.56 -12.25
N PHE A 99 6.18 -13.47 -11.59
CA PHE A 99 7.48 -13.31 -10.96
C PHE A 99 7.73 -14.36 -9.87
N ILE A 100 6.81 -14.51 -8.91
CA ILE A 100 6.90 -15.52 -7.84
C ILE A 100 6.98 -16.92 -8.43
N THR A 101 6.11 -17.22 -9.41
CA THR A 101 6.08 -18.53 -10.08
C THR A 101 7.37 -18.79 -10.86
N ARG A 102 7.94 -17.77 -11.52
CA ARG A 102 9.22 -17.86 -12.24
C ARG A 102 10.36 -18.17 -11.27
N LEU A 103 10.46 -17.46 -10.13
CA LEU A 103 11.48 -17.75 -9.11
C LEU A 103 11.37 -19.19 -8.60
N ALA A 104 10.15 -19.67 -8.33
CA ALA A 104 9.92 -21.04 -7.89
C ALA A 104 10.35 -22.07 -8.95
N ARG A 105 10.02 -21.85 -10.23
CA ARG A 105 10.42 -22.73 -11.35
C ARG A 105 11.94 -22.75 -11.55
N LEU A 106 12.61 -21.61 -11.37
CA LEU A 106 14.07 -21.50 -11.45
C LEU A 106 14.79 -22.03 -10.19
N GLY A 107 14.05 -22.49 -9.17
CA GLY A 107 14.62 -22.96 -7.90
C GLY A 107 15.26 -21.86 -7.04
N ARG A 108 14.94 -20.59 -7.31
CA ARG A 108 15.53 -19.42 -6.64
C ARG A 108 14.77 -19.03 -5.37
N TYR A 109 14.66 -19.99 -4.44
CA TYR A 109 14.00 -19.79 -3.16
C TYR A 109 14.74 -18.79 -2.25
N ASP A 110 16.06 -18.63 -2.47
CA ASP A 110 16.90 -17.59 -1.85
C ASP A 110 16.36 -16.19 -2.14
N LEU A 111 16.04 -15.92 -3.41
CA LEU A 111 15.50 -14.64 -3.84
C LEU A 111 14.05 -14.47 -3.41
N LEU A 112 13.26 -15.55 -3.44
CA LEU A 112 11.84 -15.50 -3.07
C LEU A 112 11.65 -15.05 -1.62
N ARG A 113 12.53 -15.49 -0.70
CA ARG A 113 12.50 -15.09 0.71
C ARG A 113 12.65 -13.58 0.93
N LEU A 114 13.34 -12.87 0.04
CA LEU A 114 13.49 -11.41 0.14
C LEU A 114 12.16 -10.66 0.02
N PHE A 115 11.12 -11.31 -0.53
CA PHE A 115 9.79 -10.72 -0.72
C PHE A 115 8.82 -11.03 0.41
N GLU A 116 9.24 -11.74 1.47
CA GLU A 116 8.38 -12.09 2.62
C GLU A 116 7.74 -10.86 3.29
N HIS A 117 8.47 -9.74 3.30
CA HIS A 117 8.00 -8.47 3.84
C HIS A 117 7.86 -7.38 2.78
N THR A 118 7.50 -7.80 1.56
CA THR A 118 7.14 -6.88 0.47
C THR A 118 5.62 -6.82 0.31
N PHE A 119 5.07 -5.63 0.43
CA PHE A 119 3.64 -5.37 0.42
C PHE A 119 3.32 -4.32 -0.64
N ARG A 120 2.34 -4.61 -1.50
CA ARG A 120 1.82 -3.63 -2.46
C ARG A 120 0.39 -3.25 -2.13
N TYR A 121 0.10 -1.96 -2.13
CA TYR A 121 -1.26 -1.44 -2.11
C TYR A 121 -1.45 -0.43 -3.25
N MET A 122 -2.29 -0.80 -4.22
CA MET A 122 -2.48 -0.05 -5.46
C MET A 122 -1.13 0.24 -6.15
N ASP A 123 -0.72 1.50 -6.14
CA ASP A 123 0.52 2.01 -6.68
C ASP A 123 1.71 1.90 -5.71
N ASN A 124 1.49 1.86 -4.40
CA ASN A 124 2.56 1.87 -3.40
C ASN A 124 3.17 0.48 -3.17
N LEU A 125 4.50 0.37 -3.09
CA LEU A 125 5.24 -0.90 -2.91
C LEU A 125 6.24 -0.83 -1.75
N VAL A 126 5.80 -1.16 -0.56
CA VAL A 126 6.69 -1.20 0.61
C VAL A 126 7.48 -2.50 0.60
N SER A 127 8.81 -2.44 0.73
CA SER A 127 9.67 -3.62 0.76
C SER A 127 10.66 -3.55 1.91
N MET A 128 10.36 -4.24 3.01
CA MET A 128 11.21 -4.24 4.19
C MET A 128 12.27 -5.35 4.10
N ASN A 129 13.51 -5.03 4.52
CA ASN A 129 14.62 -5.98 4.61
C ASN A 129 14.94 -6.72 3.29
N ASN A 130 14.77 -6.04 2.16
CA ASN A 130 15.11 -6.55 0.83
C ASN A 130 16.19 -5.66 0.20
N PRO A 131 17.48 -5.95 0.43
CA PRO A 131 18.58 -5.14 -0.09
C PRO A 131 18.62 -5.16 -1.62
N MET A 132 17.99 -6.14 -2.26
CA MET A 132 18.01 -6.34 -3.70
C MET A 132 16.82 -5.71 -4.42
N ILE A 133 15.87 -5.06 -3.72
CA ILE A 133 14.61 -4.57 -4.34
C ILE A 133 14.84 -3.67 -5.55
N LEU A 134 15.82 -2.77 -5.52
CA LEU A 134 16.13 -1.90 -6.66
C LEU A 134 16.63 -2.66 -7.88
N ARG A 135 17.33 -3.79 -7.67
CA ARG A 135 17.79 -4.64 -8.79
C ARG A 135 16.62 -5.31 -9.50
N PHE A 136 15.56 -5.68 -8.76
CA PHE A 136 14.34 -6.23 -9.34
C PHE A 136 13.48 -5.20 -10.05
N LEU A 137 13.74 -3.92 -9.76
CA LEU A 137 13.04 -2.75 -10.29
C LEU A 137 13.96 -1.92 -11.18
N ASP A 138 14.96 -2.54 -11.80
CA ASP A 138 15.88 -1.87 -12.71
C ASP A 138 15.30 -1.92 -14.14
N PRO A 139 15.07 -0.76 -14.80
CA PRO A 139 14.50 -0.70 -16.14
C PRO A 139 15.38 -1.33 -17.23
N ASP A 140 16.68 -1.53 -16.96
CA ASP A 140 17.60 -2.15 -17.90
C ASP A 140 17.57 -3.70 -17.84
N GLN A 141 16.75 -4.27 -16.95
CA GLN A 141 16.61 -5.71 -16.83
C GLN A 141 15.91 -6.33 -18.04
N VAL A 142 16.50 -7.40 -18.58
CA VAL A 142 15.92 -8.12 -19.71
C VAL A 142 14.68 -8.90 -19.26
N GLU A 143 13.52 -8.57 -19.82
CA GLU A 143 12.25 -9.27 -19.60
C GLU A 143 12.25 -10.66 -20.26
N SER A 144 12.78 -11.67 -19.57
CA SER A 144 12.81 -13.06 -20.05
C SER A 144 12.47 -14.07 -18.96
N GLU A 145 11.99 -15.26 -19.35
CA GLU A 145 11.68 -16.36 -18.43
C GLU A 145 12.90 -16.88 -17.67
N GLY A 146 14.11 -16.73 -18.24
CA GLY A 146 15.37 -17.13 -17.59
C GLY A 146 15.92 -16.07 -16.63
N ASN A 147 15.45 -14.83 -16.67
CA ASN A 147 15.94 -13.76 -15.81
C ASN A 147 15.09 -13.66 -14.52
N PRO A 148 15.68 -13.91 -13.34
CA PRO A 148 14.95 -13.76 -12.08
C PRO A 148 14.82 -12.30 -11.61
N PHE A 149 15.54 -11.34 -12.20
CA PHE A 149 15.70 -9.98 -11.67
C PHE A 149 14.75 -8.93 -12.25
N TRP A 150 13.55 -9.32 -12.69
CA TRP A 150 12.54 -8.36 -13.12
C TRP A 150 11.17 -8.74 -12.58
N ILE A 151 10.32 -7.75 -12.33
CA ILE A 151 8.94 -7.95 -11.87
C ILE A 151 7.97 -7.36 -12.88
N TYR A 152 8.08 -6.06 -13.12
CA TYR A 152 7.15 -5.28 -13.94
C TYR A 152 7.78 -4.82 -15.25
N PRO A 153 6.96 -4.55 -16.29
CA PRO A 153 7.42 -3.85 -17.47
C PRO A 153 7.55 -2.35 -17.18
N LEU A 154 8.70 -1.97 -16.62
CA LEU A 154 8.95 -0.64 -16.06
C LEU A 154 8.86 0.49 -17.10
N GLN A 155 9.02 0.19 -18.38
CA GLN A 155 8.74 1.12 -19.47
C GLN A 155 7.32 1.69 -19.46
N PHE A 156 6.36 1.08 -18.76
CA PHE A 156 4.99 1.57 -18.60
C PHE A 156 4.69 2.13 -17.20
N LEU A 157 5.67 2.16 -16.30
CA LEU A 157 5.52 2.56 -14.91
C LEU A 157 6.48 3.70 -14.58
N ALA A 158 6.00 4.74 -13.91
CA ALA A 158 6.84 5.83 -13.43
C ALA A 158 7.24 5.54 -11.98
N MET A 159 8.48 5.11 -11.76
CA MET A 159 8.97 4.96 -10.39
C MET A 159 9.44 6.31 -9.86
N GLN A 160 8.97 6.68 -8.67
CA GLN A 160 9.48 7.85 -7.96
C GLN A 160 9.92 7.43 -6.56
N ASN A 161 11.20 7.66 -6.26
CA ASN A 161 11.73 7.51 -4.93
C ASN A 161 11.43 8.80 -4.15
N GLU A 162 10.46 8.78 -3.24
CA GLU A 162 10.18 9.94 -2.37
C GLU A 162 11.21 10.12 -1.22
N MET A 163 12.34 9.40 -1.25
CA MET A 163 13.36 9.50 -0.21
C MET A 163 14.68 10.12 -0.65
N ASP A 164 14.82 10.56 -1.91
CA ASP A 164 16.02 11.26 -2.38
C ASP A 164 15.64 12.66 -2.91
N ASN A 165 15.88 13.70 -2.09
CA ASN A 165 15.86 15.15 -2.38
C ASN A 165 14.55 15.96 -2.12
N PRO A 166 14.47 16.75 -1.03
CA PRO A 166 13.83 18.05 -1.11
C PRO A 166 14.82 19.03 -1.77
N PHE A 167 14.54 19.48 -3.00
CA PHE A 167 15.28 20.63 -3.56
C PHE A 167 14.91 21.87 -2.76
N VAL A 168 15.89 22.43 -2.05
CA VAL A 168 15.78 23.74 -1.39
C VAL A 168 15.93 24.80 -2.47
N GLY A 169 14.87 25.56 -2.75
CA GLY A 169 14.97 26.78 -3.55
C GLY A 169 15.94 27.76 -2.89
N THR A 170 16.64 28.56 -3.68
CA THR A 170 17.69 29.49 -3.21
C THR A 170 17.20 30.58 -2.23
N ASP A 171 15.90 30.63 -1.93
CA ASP A 171 15.26 31.58 -1.01
C ASP A 171 14.70 30.94 0.26
N GLY A 172 14.93 29.64 0.50
CA GLY A 172 14.49 28.97 1.72
C GLY A 172 12.97 28.78 1.85
N SER A 173 12.21 29.03 0.77
CA SER A 173 10.77 28.78 0.75
C SER A 173 10.47 27.30 0.46
N LEU A 174 9.64 26.68 1.31
CA LEU A 174 9.06 25.35 1.07
C LEU A 174 7.98 25.48 -0.01
N VAL A 175 8.35 25.31 -1.27
CA VAL A 175 7.36 25.20 -2.35
C VAL A 175 7.06 23.72 -2.57
N ASN A 176 6.06 23.21 -1.86
CA ASN A 176 5.41 21.96 -2.22
C ASN A 176 4.44 22.23 -3.37
N LEU A 177 4.84 21.88 -4.58
CA LEU A 177 3.91 21.63 -5.67
C LEU A 177 4.25 20.26 -6.26
N SER A 178 3.45 19.25 -5.90
CA SER A 178 3.27 18.10 -6.76
C SER A 178 1.85 18.14 -7.30
N ALA A 179 1.75 18.30 -8.61
CA ALA A 179 0.65 17.79 -9.40
C ALA A 179 1.33 17.21 -10.63
N HIS A 180 1.01 15.98 -11.04
CA HIS A 180 0.91 15.58 -12.45
C HIS A 180 0.38 14.14 -12.54
N PHE A 181 -0.94 14.08 -12.72
CA PHE A 181 -1.73 13.18 -13.57
C PHE A 181 -1.01 11.98 -14.27
N LEU A 182 -1.61 10.78 -14.13
CA LEU A 182 -1.54 9.62 -15.05
C LEU A 182 -0.30 8.70 -15.03
N SER A 183 0.32 8.38 -13.89
CA SER A 183 1.23 7.22 -13.83
C SER A 183 1.36 6.65 -12.43
N LEU A 184 1.34 5.32 -12.34
CA LEU A 184 1.49 4.54 -11.11
C LEU A 184 2.78 4.91 -10.38
N GLN A 185 2.69 5.34 -9.12
CA GLN A 185 3.85 5.71 -8.29
C GLN A 185 4.24 4.56 -7.35
N ILE A 186 5.31 3.84 -7.68
CA ILE A 186 5.90 2.80 -6.82
C ILE A 186 6.82 3.44 -5.78
N GLN A 187 6.34 3.60 -4.54
CA GLN A 187 7.16 4.05 -3.40
C GLN A 187 7.92 2.86 -2.80
N ILE A 188 9.27 2.88 -2.79
CA ILE A 188 10.11 1.82 -2.21
C ILE A 188 10.72 2.31 -0.89
N ILE A 189 10.35 1.72 0.24
CA ILE A 189 10.95 2.02 1.54
C ILE A 189 12.03 0.98 1.83
N ARG A 190 13.31 1.32 1.56
CA ARG A 190 14.44 0.49 2.00
C ARG A 190 14.71 0.70 3.49
N VAL A 191 14.72 -0.40 4.23
CA VAL A 191 15.20 -0.48 5.62
C VAL A 191 16.39 -1.44 5.62
N ASP A 192 17.48 -1.02 5.00
CA ASP A 192 18.76 -1.72 5.10
C ASP A 192 19.59 -1.02 6.19
N ASP A 193 20.07 -1.78 7.19
CA ASP A 193 21.04 -1.41 8.24
C ASP A 193 21.05 0.07 8.64
N SER A 194 19.97 0.52 9.27
CA SER A 194 19.78 1.94 9.53
C SER A 194 20.64 2.39 10.72
N ASN A 195 21.75 3.07 10.40
CA ASN A 195 22.30 4.12 11.25
C ASN A 195 21.58 5.46 10.97
N ARG A 196 20.27 5.40 10.67
CA ARG A 196 19.47 6.56 10.26
C ARG A 196 19.04 7.39 11.47
N PRO A 197 18.94 8.72 11.33
CA PRO A 197 18.51 9.59 12.42
C PRO A 197 17.11 9.17 12.88
N ALA A 198 16.91 9.10 14.20
CA ALA A 198 15.68 8.69 14.88
C ALA A 198 14.39 9.39 14.41
N ALA A 199 14.50 10.47 13.62
CA ALA A 199 13.40 11.27 13.09
C ALA A 199 12.63 10.64 11.91
N ASN A 200 13.20 9.70 11.15
CA ASN A 200 12.50 9.05 10.04
C ASN A 200 11.86 7.71 10.44
N SER A 201 12.50 6.94 11.31
CA SER A 201 11.93 5.72 11.90
C SER A 201 10.76 6.04 12.83
N SER A 202 10.79 7.20 13.48
CA SER A 202 9.72 7.65 14.35
C SER A 202 8.39 7.86 13.63
N LYS A 203 8.40 8.29 12.36
CA LYS A 203 7.18 8.47 11.57
C LYS A 203 6.46 7.15 11.31
N VAL A 204 7.20 6.05 11.14
CA VAL A 204 6.61 4.72 10.93
C VAL A 204 5.93 4.24 12.21
N ILE A 205 6.61 4.37 13.36
CA ILE A 205 6.07 3.98 14.67
C ILE A 205 4.81 4.79 14.98
N LEU A 206 4.86 6.12 14.79
CA LEU A 206 3.70 6.98 14.97
C LEU A 206 2.58 6.62 13.99
N GLY A 207 2.89 6.36 12.72
CA GLY A 207 1.92 5.90 11.71
C GLY A 207 1.15 4.64 12.11
N GLN A 208 1.84 3.65 12.69
CA GLN A 208 1.20 2.43 13.21
C GLN A 208 0.29 2.74 14.41
N VAL A 209 0.75 3.59 15.35
CA VAL A 209 -0.07 4.06 16.48
C VAL A 209 -1.32 4.79 15.98
N PHE A 210 -1.22 5.63 14.96
CA PHE A 210 -2.36 6.31 14.35
C PHE A 210 -3.36 5.34 13.73
N ALA A 211 -2.89 4.30 13.04
CA ALA A 211 -3.78 3.31 12.44
C ALA A 211 -4.67 2.63 13.51
N LEU A 212 -4.15 2.40 14.72
CA LEU A 212 -4.92 1.83 15.82
C LEU A 212 -6.13 2.70 16.21
N PHE A 213 -6.00 4.03 16.16
CA PHE A 213 -7.11 4.97 16.42
C PHE A 213 -8.21 4.92 15.34
N TYR A 214 -7.89 4.48 14.12
CA TYR A 214 -8.89 4.28 13.06
C TYR A 214 -9.56 2.90 13.15
N LEU A 215 -8.88 1.91 13.72
CA LEU A 215 -9.35 0.52 13.76
C LEU A 215 -10.09 0.17 15.05
N ILE A 216 -9.77 0.86 16.15
CA ILE A 216 -10.25 0.52 17.49
C ILE A 216 -10.97 1.74 18.08
N ASN A 217 -12.21 1.54 18.53
CA ASN A 217 -13.06 2.62 19.04
C ASN A 217 -13.07 2.73 20.58
N THR A 218 -12.23 1.96 21.29
CA THR A 218 -12.15 1.96 22.75
C THR A 218 -10.73 2.32 23.22
N ALA A 219 -10.62 3.23 24.19
CA ALA A 219 -9.33 3.68 24.70
C ALA A 219 -8.49 2.53 25.27
N GLY A 220 -9.10 1.62 26.05
CA GLY A 220 -8.41 0.45 26.58
C GLY A 220 -7.90 -0.53 25.51
N GLY A 221 -8.65 -0.71 24.41
CA GLY A 221 -8.21 -1.54 23.29
C GLY A 221 -7.04 -0.91 22.54
N ILE A 222 -7.07 0.41 22.34
CA ILE A 222 -5.96 1.15 21.72
C ILE A 222 -4.70 1.04 22.59
N VAL A 223 -4.82 1.23 23.91
CA VAL A 223 -3.69 1.12 24.84
C VAL A 223 -3.04 -0.26 24.80
N LEU A 224 -3.85 -1.33 24.81
CA LEU A 224 -3.35 -2.70 24.72
C LEU A 224 -2.55 -2.93 23.45
N GLU A 225 -3.06 -2.49 22.31
CA GLU A 225 -2.36 -2.67 21.02
C GLU A 225 -1.13 -1.76 20.88
N ILE A 226 -1.13 -0.57 21.50
CA ILE A 226 0.08 0.26 21.59
C ILE A 226 1.17 -0.46 22.39
N ASP A 227 0.82 -1.13 23.50
CA ASP A 227 1.79 -1.88 24.30
C ASP A 227 2.32 -3.11 23.54
N ASN A 228 1.45 -3.86 22.86
CA ASN A 228 1.85 -4.95 21.95
C ASN A 228 2.80 -4.46 20.85
N LEU A 229 2.52 -3.29 20.27
CA LEU A 229 3.36 -2.68 19.26
C LEU A 229 4.75 -2.31 19.83
N VAL A 230 4.79 -1.75 21.04
CA VAL A 230 6.06 -1.45 21.73
C VAL A 230 6.87 -2.73 21.98
N GLU A 231 6.25 -3.81 22.47
CA GLU A 231 6.94 -5.10 22.66
C GLU A 231 7.47 -5.66 21.33
N CYS A 232 6.69 -5.61 20.25
CA CYS A 232 7.13 -6.03 18.92
C CYS A 232 8.36 -5.25 18.41
N PHE A 233 8.43 -3.94 18.67
CA PHE A 233 9.62 -3.16 18.35
C PHE A 233 10.78 -3.47 19.29
N MET A 234 10.53 -3.78 20.56
CA MET A 234 11.58 -4.19 21.48
C MET A 234 12.24 -5.51 21.09
N GLU A 235 11.47 -6.50 20.66
CA GLU A 235 12.00 -7.76 20.11
C GLU A 235 12.93 -7.52 18.90
N LYS A 236 12.72 -6.41 18.18
CA LYS A 236 13.53 -5.98 17.04
C LYS A 236 14.71 -5.07 17.44
N GLY A 237 15.01 -4.95 18.73
CA GLY A 237 16.19 -4.23 19.26
C GLY A 237 15.97 -2.75 19.59
N PHE A 238 14.73 -2.25 19.59
CA PHE A 238 14.45 -0.85 19.94
C PHE A 238 14.37 -0.64 21.47
N HIS A 239 14.89 0.48 21.95
CA HIS A 239 14.90 0.80 23.38
C HIS A 239 13.50 1.22 23.89
N ARG A 240 12.96 0.48 24.86
CA ARG A 240 11.62 0.69 25.48
C ARG A 240 11.32 2.15 25.81
N TYR A 241 12.22 2.81 26.55
CA TYR A 241 12.04 4.19 26.98
C TYR A 241 11.97 5.18 25.80
N ALA A 242 12.77 4.97 24.76
CA ALA A 242 12.81 5.87 23.61
C ALA A 242 11.52 5.75 22.78
N LEU A 243 11.00 4.53 22.62
CA LEU A 243 9.71 4.26 21.98
C LEU A 243 8.55 4.90 22.73
N ARG A 244 8.45 4.65 24.04
CA ARG A 244 7.39 5.22 24.89
C ARG A 244 7.41 6.75 24.84
N ARG A 245 8.59 7.36 24.99
CA ARG A 245 8.75 8.83 24.91
C ARG A 245 8.35 9.37 23.54
N LEU A 246 8.72 8.68 22.47
CA LEU A 246 8.34 9.08 21.12
C LEU A 246 6.82 9.05 20.93
N ILE A 247 6.17 7.96 21.33
CA ILE A 247 4.72 7.77 21.19
C ILE A 247 3.97 8.84 22.00
N LEU A 248 4.34 9.04 23.27
CA LEU A 248 3.75 10.09 24.11
C LEU A 248 3.92 11.47 23.48
N SER A 249 5.12 11.81 22.99
CA SER A 249 5.39 13.10 22.36
C SER A 249 4.63 13.30 21.03
N GLY A 250 4.36 12.22 20.31
CA GLY A 250 3.57 12.24 19.09
C GLY A 250 2.10 12.48 19.38
N LEU A 251 1.53 11.70 20.31
CA LEU A 251 0.15 11.82 20.80
C LEU A 251 -0.17 13.21 21.33
N ASP A 252 0.72 13.78 22.14
CA ASP A 252 0.58 15.13 22.70
C ASP A 252 0.51 16.23 21.61
N ARG A 253 1.29 16.10 20.52
CA ARG A 253 1.24 17.02 19.38
C ARG A 253 -0.07 16.98 18.59
N ILE A 254 -0.78 15.85 18.60
CA ILE A 254 -2.02 15.67 17.84
C ILE A 254 -3.22 16.27 18.59
N ILE A 255 -3.23 16.18 19.92
CA ILE A 255 -4.25 16.83 20.76
C ILE A 255 -4.36 18.33 20.43
N LEU A 256 -3.23 18.97 20.10
CA LEU A 256 -3.17 20.37 19.68
C LEU A 256 -3.79 20.67 18.31
N THR A 257 -4.08 19.65 17.49
CA THR A 257 -4.49 19.80 16.07
C THR A 257 -5.83 19.16 15.72
N SER A 258 -6.33 18.19 16.50
CA SER A 258 -7.65 17.60 16.29
C SER A 258 -8.23 17.05 17.61
N PRO A 259 -9.34 17.61 18.13
CA PRO A 259 -9.95 17.17 19.38
C PRO A 259 -10.84 15.94 19.16
N LEU A 260 -10.26 14.85 18.63
CA LEU A 260 -10.95 13.56 18.51
C LEU A 260 -10.86 12.78 19.82
N THR A 261 -12.01 12.23 20.22
CA THR A 261 -12.38 11.91 21.60
C THR A 261 -11.75 10.68 22.29
N PRO A 262 -10.97 9.77 21.66
CA PRO A 262 -10.21 8.76 22.40
C PRO A 262 -8.74 9.13 22.67
N VAL A 263 -8.15 10.10 21.95
CA VAL A 263 -6.69 10.38 22.04
C VAL A 263 -6.30 10.84 23.44
N GLN A 264 -7.09 11.72 24.04
CA GLN A 264 -6.82 12.24 25.38
C GLN A 264 -6.94 11.15 26.46
N ALA A 265 -7.99 10.33 26.41
CA ALA A 265 -8.18 9.22 27.34
C ALA A 265 -7.04 8.17 27.20
N VAL A 266 -6.62 7.86 25.97
CA VAL A 266 -5.47 6.98 25.72
C VAL A 266 -4.18 7.57 26.27
N LEU A 267 -3.94 8.87 26.06
CA LEU A 267 -2.75 9.54 26.55
C LEU A 267 -2.68 9.54 28.08
N GLU A 268 -3.79 9.81 28.77
CA GLU A 268 -3.90 9.76 30.24
C GLU A 268 -3.57 8.35 30.77
N ILE A 269 -4.19 7.32 30.19
CA ILE A 269 -3.95 5.93 30.58
C ILE A 269 -2.48 5.53 30.33
N LEU A 270 -1.90 5.90 29.19
CA LEU A 270 -0.50 5.60 28.89
C LEU A 270 0.46 6.33 29.82
N PHE A 271 0.17 7.59 30.19
CA PHE A 271 0.98 8.32 31.16
C PHE A 271 0.99 7.65 32.53
N ASP A 272 -0.16 7.10 32.97
CA ASP A 272 -0.27 6.39 34.23
C ASP A 272 0.46 5.04 34.18
N ILE A 273 0.28 4.25 33.11
CA ILE A 273 0.89 2.92 32.96
C ILE A 273 2.40 2.99 32.75
N TRP A 274 2.88 3.95 31.94
CA TRP A 274 4.30 4.05 31.58
C TRP A 274 5.11 4.91 32.54
N ARG A 275 4.56 5.25 33.71
CA ARG A 275 5.24 5.98 34.77
C ARG A 275 6.31 5.14 35.45
N GLU A 276 7.49 5.05 34.85
CA GLU A 276 8.69 4.51 35.51
C GLU A 276 9.55 5.63 36.12
N PRO A 277 10.14 5.42 37.32
CA PRO A 277 11.05 6.38 37.94
C PRO A 277 12.30 6.57 37.07
N ALA A 278 12.78 7.82 36.99
CA ALA A 278 13.81 8.27 36.08
C ALA A 278 15.17 7.56 36.24
N ASN A 279 15.34 6.36 35.68
CA ASN A 279 16.64 5.82 35.35
C ASN A 279 17.00 6.27 33.94
N ARG A 280 17.69 7.41 33.88
CA ARG A 280 18.31 7.99 32.69
C ARG A 280 19.22 6.91 32.05
N PRO A 281 19.17 6.68 30.72
CA PRO A 281 20.14 5.80 30.08
C PRO A 281 21.57 6.33 30.32
N PRO A 282 22.59 5.47 30.46
CA PRO A 282 23.98 5.93 30.51
C PRO A 282 24.28 6.70 29.22
N GLN A 283 24.88 7.88 29.38
CA GLN A 283 25.36 8.68 28.26
C GLN A 283 26.36 7.83 27.47
N LEU A 284 26.15 7.72 26.16
CA LEU A 284 27.23 7.31 25.25
C LEU A 284 28.29 8.41 25.33
N ASP A 285 29.45 8.08 25.87
CA ASP A 285 30.60 8.97 25.95
C ASP A 285 31.01 9.44 24.54
N ASP A 286 30.76 10.72 24.24
CA ASP A 286 31.35 11.46 23.12
C ASP A 286 32.82 11.81 23.45
N SER A 287 33.65 10.81 23.76
CA SER A 287 35.08 11.00 24.02
C SER A 287 35.95 9.93 23.37
N ALA A 288 35.80 9.75 22.06
CA ALA A 288 36.83 9.10 21.24
C ALA A 288 36.76 9.63 19.80
N ASN A 289 37.33 10.82 19.58
CA ASN A 289 38.10 11.20 18.39
C ASN A 289 38.47 12.68 18.47
N SER A 290 39.43 12.98 19.34
CA SER A 290 40.35 14.10 19.17
C SER A 290 41.73 13.65 19.60
N SER A 291 42.45 13.01 18.68
CA SER A 291 43.91 12.90 18.57
C SER A 291 44.24 12.13 17.30
#